data_AF-A0A443ZGS2-F1
#
_entry.id   AF-A0A443ZGS2-F1
#
_cell.length_a   1.000
_cell.length_b   1.000
_cell.length_c   1.000
_cell.angle_alpha   90.00
_cell.angle_beta   90.00
_cell.angle_gamma   90.00
#
_symmetry.space_group_name_H-M   'P 1'
#
loop_
_entity.id
_entity.type
_entity.pdbx_description
1 polymer ?
#
loop_
_entity_poly.entity_id
_entity_poly.type
_entity_poly.pdbx_seq_one_letter_code
_entity_poly.pdbx_strand_id
1 'polypeptide(L)'
;MESESSATSSASSKRLGAAVLGLLHGHVELFGIELQEQKARTLRLLLFAGLGLVFALLLLVALSALVLVLLWDSYRLAGVIGLCVFYGVAALYCSLRLKAAVFDESSPFSSTLEELAKDRERLLP
;
A
#
# COMPACT_ATOMS: atom_id res chain seq x y z
N MET A 1 -57.27 21.42 -12.90
CA MET A 1 -56.68 21.15 -14.25
C MET A 1 -55.22 20.83 -13.98
N GLU A 2 -54.92 19.67 -13.37
CA GLU A 2 -53.66 19.47 -12.63
C GLU A 2 -53.06 18.04 -12.67
N SER A 3 -53.66 17.07 -13.36
CA SER A 3 -53.28 15.65 -13.18
C SER A 3 -52.26 15.08 -14.19
N GLU A 4 -51.74 15.84 -15.15
CA GLU A 4 -50.81 15.31 -16.17
C GLU A 4 -49.31 15.48 -15.84
N SER A 5 -48.93 16.21 -14.79
CA SER A 5 -47.51 16.50 -14.50
C SER A 5 -46.75 15.37 -13.78
N SER A 6 -47.45 14.47 -13.08
CA SER A 6 -46.83 13.46 -12.21
C SER A 6 -46.36 12.18 -12.94
N ALA A 7 -46.98 11.82 -14.07
CA ALA A 7 -46.65 10.57 -14.79
C ALA A 7 -45.27 10.62 -15.47
N THR A 8 -44.89 11.77 -16.04
CA THR A 8 -43.65 11.96 -16.80
C THR A 8 -42.39 11.92 -15.92
N SER A 9 -42.49 12.37 -14.67
CA SER A 9 -41.38 12.34 -13.71
C SER A 9 -40.98 10.91 -13.32
N SER A 10 -41.97 10.02 -13.15
CA SER A 10 -41.74 8.62 -12.74
C SER A 10 -41.08 7.75 -13.83
N ALA A 11 -41.33 8.06 -15.10
CA ALA A 11 -40.75 7.33 -16.24
C ALA A 11 -39.30 7.77 -16.51
N SER A 12 -39.00 9.06 -16.30
CA SER A 12 -37.65 9.62 -16.45
C SER A 12 -36.69 9.05 -15.39
N SER A 13 -37.13 8.96 -14.14
CA SER A 13 -36.35 8.40 -13.03
C SER A 13 -36.06 6.90 -13.20
N LYS A 14 -37.00 6.11 -13.73
CA LYS A 14 -36.77 4.70 -14.06
C LYS A 14 -35.76 4.49 -15.20
N ARG A 15 -35.78 5.37 -16.21
CA ARG A 15 -34.82 5.32 -17.33
C ARG A 15 -33.43 5.79 -16.93
N LEU A 16 -33.33 6.81 -16.07
CA LEU A 16 -32.05 7.22 -15.47
C LEU A 16 -31.46 6.09 -14.61
N GLY A 17 -32.27 5.43 -13.78
CA GLY A 17 -31.82 4.29 -12.96
C GLY A 17 -31.25 3.14 -13.79
N ALA A 18 -31.90 2.81 -14.92
CA ALA A 18 -31.41 1.79 -15.84
C ALA A 18 -30.10 2.20 -16.56
N ALA A 19 -29.95 3.47 -16.92
CA ALA A 19 -28.73 3.98 -17.55
C ALA A 19 -27.55 4.02 -16.55
N VAL A 20 -27.80 4.42 -15.31
CA VAL A 20 -26.79 4.39 -14.23
C VAL A 20 -26.37 2.96 -13.91
N LEU A 21 -27.31 2.01 -13.82
CA LEU A 21 -27.00 0.59 -13.61
C LEU A 21 -26.20 -0.02 -14.79
N GLY A 22 -26.51 0.36 -16.02
CA GLY A 22 -25.75 -0.07 -17.21
C GLY A 22 -24.33 0.50 -17.26
N LEU A 23 -24.15 1.76 -16.88
CA LEU A 23 -22.83 2.39 -16.73
C LEU A 23 -22.04 1.78 -15.57
N LEU A 24 -22.68 1.53 -14.42
CA LEU A 24 -22.04 0.91 -13.26
C LEU A 24 -21.54 -0.51 -13.60
N HIS A 25 -22.33 -1.29 -14.34
CA HIS A 25 -21.94 -2.66 -14.72
C HIS A 25 -20.68 -2.67 -15.58
N GLY A 26 -20.60 -1.81 -16.59
CA GLY A 26 -19.44 -1.72 -17.47
C GLY A 26 -18.18 -1.21 -16.76
N HIS A 27 -18.33 -0.25 -15.84
CA HIS A 27 -17.18 0.25 -15.06
C HIS A 27 -16.73 -0.74 -13.98
N VAL A 28 -17.63 -1.45 -13.31
CA VAL A 28 -17.26 -2.46 -12.29
C VAL A 28 -16.51 -3.63 -12.90
N GLU A 29 -16.90 -4.07 -14.10
CA GLU A 29 -16.18 -5.12 -14.83
C GLU A 29 -14.78 -4.65 -15.24
N LEU A 30 -14.66 -3.42 -15.76
CA LEU A 30 -13.37 -2.81 -16.12
C LEU A 30 -12.47 -2.58 -14.88
N PHE A 31 -13.00 -1.98 -13.81
CA PHE A 31 -12.31 -1.78 -12.54
C PHE A 31 -11.83 -3.10 -11.93
N GLY A 32 -12.62 -4.16 -12.06
CA GLY A 32 -12.26 -5.50 -11.60
C GLY A 32 -11.03 -6.05 -12.33
N ILE A 33 -10.98 -5.88 -13.65
CA ILE A 33 -9.86 -6.31 -14.50
C ILE A 33 -8.60 -5.50 -14.20
N GLU A 34 -8.72 -4.18 -14.10
CA GLU A 34 -7.59 -3.28 -13.76
C GLU A 34 -7.05 -3.53 -12.34
N LEU A 35 -7.91 -3.83 -11.37
CA LEU A 35 -7.50 -4.25 -10.02
C LEU A 35 -6.73 -5.57 -10.04
N GLN A 36 -7.16 -6.55 -10.84
CA GLN A 36 -6.45 -7.83 -10.96
C GLN A 36 -5.07 -7.65 -11.58
N GLU A 37 -4.96 -6.81 -12.60
CA GLU A 37 -3.71 -6.56 -13.29
C GLU A 37 -2.71 -5.77 -12.42
N GLN A 38 -3.20 -4.76 -11.69
CA GLN A 38 -2.42 -4.01 -10.68
C GLN A 38 -1.96 -4.92 -9.53
N LYS A 39 -2.82 -5.83 -9.06
CA LYS A 39 -2.48 -6.79 -8.00
C LYS A 39 -1.41 -7.78 -8.45
N ALA A 40 -1.50 -8.33 -9.65
CA ALA A 40 -0.51 -9.25 -10.19
C ALA A 40 0.87 -8.59 -10.36
N ARG A 41 0.91 -7.36 -10.87
CA ARG A 41 2.15 -6.57 -10.99
C ARG A 41 2.75 -6.26 -9.62
N THR A 42 1.92 -5.83 -8.67
CA THR A 42 2.35 -5.51 -7.30
C THR A 42 2.90 -6.74 -6.60
N LEU A 43 2.22 -7.89 -6.70
CA LEU A 43 2.71 -9.15 -6.15
C LEU A 43 4.05 -9.56 -6.75
N ARG A 44 4.21 -9.45 -8.07
CA ARG A 44 5.50 -9.76 -8.74
C ARG A 44 6.61 -8.85 -8.25
N LEU A 45 6.35 -7.55 -8.11
CA LEU A 45 7.32 -6.58 -7.56
C LEU A 45 7.66 -6.91 -6.10
N LEU A 46 6.67 -7.23 -5.26
CA LEU A 46 6.89 -7.63 -3.88
C LEU A 46 7.70 -8.92 -3.77
N LEU A 47 7.49 -9.90 -4.66
CA LEU A 47 8.28 -11.12 -4.71
C LEU A 47 9.75 -10.83 -5.07
N PHE A 48 10.01 -10.03 -6.10
CA PHE A 48 11.38 -9.64 -6.45
C PHE A 48 12.04 -8.78 -5.37
N ALA A 49 11.29 -7.84 -4.77
CA ALA A 49 11.77 -7.02 -3.66
C ALA A 49 12.11 -7.90 -2.44
N GLY A 50 11.25 -8.86 -2.11
CA GLY A 50 11.48 -9.83 -1.02
C GLY A 50 12.68 -10.73 -1.29
N LEU A 51 12.80 -11.28 -2.50
CA LEU A 51 13.94 -12.09 -2.90
C LEU A 51 15.25 -11.27 -2.87
N GLY A 52 15.21 -10.03 -3.38
CA GLY A 52 16.33 -9.10 -3.31
C GLY A 52 16.73 -8.78 -1.87
N LEU A 53 15.76 -8.56 -0.98
CA LEU A 53 15.99 -8.35 0.45
C LEU A 53 16.67 -9.57 1.09
N VAL A 54 16.23 -10.79 0.77
CA VAL A 54 16.86 -12.03 1.27
C VAL A 54 18.32 -12.12 0.81
N PHE A 55 18.60 -11.94 -0.48
CA PHE A 55 19.98 -11.96 -0.98
C PHE A 55 20.84 -10.86 -0.37
N ALA A 56 20.30 -9.65 -0.18
CA ALA A 56 20.99 -8.56 0.49
C ALA A 56 21.35 -8.91 1.94
N LEU A 57 20.43 -9.52 2.69
CA LEU A 57 20.69 -9.99 4.06
C LEU A 57 21.76 -11.09 4.11
N LEU A 58 21.70 -12.07 3.19
CA LEU A 58 22.72 -13.11 3.08
C LEU A 58 24.11 -12.52 2.77
N LEU A 59 24.19 -11.59 1.82
CA LEU A 59 25.42 -10.87 1.50
C LEU A 59 25.95 -10.09 2.71
N LEU A 60 25.08 -9.40 3.44
CA LEU A 60 25.44 -8.63 4.63
C LEU A 60 26.03 -9.53 5.74
N VAL A 61 25.43 -10.71 5.95
CA VAL A 61 25.98 -11.73 6.87
C VAL A 61 27.34 -12.23 6.38
N ALA A 62 27.48 -12.54 5.09
CA ALA A 62 28.75 -12.99 4.52
C ALA A 62 29.86 -11.92 4.65
N LEU A 63 29.55 -10.65 4.40
CA LEU A 63 30.47 -9.53 4.60
C LEU A 63 30.85 -9.37 6.07
N SER A 64 29.90 -9.55 6.99
CA SER A 64 30.17 -9.53 8.43
C SER A 64 31.16 -10.62 8.83
N ALA A 65 30.93 -11.84 8.37
CA ALA A 65 31.83 -12.96 8.60
C ALA A 65 33.21 -12.69 7.99
N LEU A 66 33.27 -12.14 6.78
CA LEU A 66 34.52 -11.75 6.13
C LEU A 66 35.31 -10.73 6.96
N VAL A 67 34.64 -9.68 7.46
CA VAL A 67 35.27 -8.69 8.35
C VAL A 67 35.79 -9.36 9.63
N LEU A 68 35.01 -10.24 10.24
CA LEU A 68 35.44 -10.95 11.44
C LEU A 68 36.64 -11.87 11.18
N VAL A 69 36.68 -12.56 10.05
CA VAL A 69 37.81 -13.42 9.65
C VAL A 69 39.06 -12.58 9.38
N LEU A 70 38.93 -11.46 8.67
CA LEU A 70 40.06 -10.56 8.38
C LEU A 70 40.66 -9.94 9.65
N LEU A 71 39.81 -9.55 10.62
CA LEU A 71 40.25 -8.93 11.87
C LEU A 71 40.55 -9.96 12.97
N TRP A 72 40.43 -11.26 12.68
CA TRP A 72 40.43 -12.30 13.71
C TRP A 72 41.77 -12.47 14.43
N ASP A 73 42.91 -12.18 13.81
CA ASP A 73 44.18 -12.50 14.45
C ASP A 73 44.60 -11.41 15.46
N SER A 74 44.39 -10.14 15.11
CA SER A 74 44.87 -9.00 15.91
C SER A 74 43.76 -8.19 16.59
N TYR A 75 42.54 -8.18 16.06
CA TYR A 75 41.51 -7.19 16.41
C TYR A 75 40.10 -7.78 16.60
N ARG A 76 39.99 -9.04 17.05
CA ARG A 76 38.70 -9.76 17.23
C ARG A 76 37.64 -8.92 17.92
N LEU A 77 37.99 -8.37 19.08
CA LEU A 77 37.07 -7.55 19.89
C LEU A 77 36.67 -6.26 19.16
N ALA A 78 37.63 -5.57 18.55
CA ALA A 78 37.33 -4.35 17.80
C ALA A 78 36.44 -4.62 16.58
N GLY A 79 36.64 -5.74 15.88
CA GLY A 79 35.77 -6.16 14.77
C GLY A 79 34.34 -6.42 15.22
N VAL A 80 34.15 -7.17 16.31
CA VAL A 80 32.82 -7.44 16.88
C VAL A 80 32.15 -6.14 17.36
N ILE A 81 32.87 -5.30 18.10
CA ILE A 81 32.34 -4.01 18.59
C ILE A 81 31.96 -3.12 17.41
N GLY A 82 32.80 -3.05 16.37
CA GLY A 82 32.52 -2.28 15.16
C GLY A 82 31.24 -2.73 14.47
N LEU A 83 31.04 -4.04 14.28
CA LEU A 83 29.80 -4.59 13.74
C LEU A 83 28.59 -4.27 14.64
N CYS A 84 28.71 -4.41 15.96
CA CYS A 84 27.63 -4.10 16.90
C CYS A 84 27.22 -2.63 16.81
N VAL A 85 28.18 -1.70 16.78
CA VAL A 85 27.89 -0.26 16.64
C VAL A 85 27.24 0.03 15.29
N PHE A 86 27.81 -0.52 14.20
CA PHE A 86 27.26 -0.34 12.85
C PHE A 86 25.80 -0.83 12.75
N TYR A 87 25.52 -2.05 13.19
CA TYR A 87 24.17 -2.60 13.18
C TYR A 87 23.23 -1.89 14.15
N GLY A 88 23.73 -1.45 15.31
CA GLY A 88 22.95 -0.67 16.27
C GLY A 88 22.48 0.67 15.69
N VAL A 89 23.38 1.40 15.02
CA VAL A 89 23.04 2.67 14.35
C VAL A 89 22.07 2.43 13.19
N ALA A 90 22.30 1.40 12.37
CA ALA A 90 21.39 1.06 11.28
C ALA A 90 19.99 0.69 11.79
N ALA A 91 19.91 -0.11 12.86
CA ALA A 91 18.65 -0.47 13.51
C ALA A 91 17.93 0.77 14.06
N LEU A 92 18.64 1.65 14.77
CA LEU A 92 18.07 2.89 15.29
C LEU A 92 17.51 3.77 14.17
N TYR A 93 18.28 3.97 13.09
CA TYR A 93 17.83 4.73 11.93
C TYR A 93 16.57 4.11 11.29
N CYS A 94 16.55 2.79 11.08
CA CYS A 94 15.38 2.08 10.57
C CYS A 94 14.18 2.21 11.51
N SER A 95 14.36 2.10 12.82
CA SER A 95 13.30 2.28 13.81
C SER A 95 12.73 3.70 13.79
N LEU A 96 13.58 4.72 13.68
CA LEU A 96 13.14 6.12 13.58
C LEU A 96 12.38 6.36 12.27
N ARG A 97 12.86 5.81 11.15
CA ARG A 97 12.17 5.89 9.84
C ARG A 97 10.85 5.15 9.84
N LEU A 98 10.80 3.96 10.42
CA LEU A 98 9.56 3.18 10.55
C LEU A 98 8.58 3.89 11.47
N LYS A 99 9.06 4.44 12.60
CA LYS A 99 8.25 5.27 13.49
C LYS A 99 7.74 6.49 12.73
N ALA A 100 8.57 7.19 11.97
CA ALA A 100 8.09 8.28 11.13
C ALA A 100 7.02 7.78 10.15
N ALA A 101 7.26 6.71 9.38
CA ALA A 101 6.29 6.21 8.40
C ALA A 101 4.96 5.69 9.00
N VAL A 102 4.97 5.19 10.24
CA VAL A 102 3.77 4.70 10.95
C VAL A 102 3.02 5.82 11.65
N PHE A 103 3.73 6.79 12.22
CA PHE A 103 3.16 7.93 12.96
C PHE A 103 2.94 9.17 12.07
N ASP A 104 3.41 9.17 10.83
CA ASP A 104 3.01 10.10 9.77
C ASP A 104 1.59 9.71 9.33
N GLU A 105 0.63 10.13 10.15
CA GLU A 105 -0.79 9.82 10.13
C GLU A 105 -1.50 10.49 8.94
N SER A 106 -1.06 10.17 7.73
CA SER A 106 -1.91 10.19 6.55
C SER A 106 -2.05 8.75 6.08
N SER A 107 -2.94 8.01 6.74
CA SER A 107 -3.47 6.77 6.17
C SER A 107 -3.87 7.09 4.73
N PRO A 108 -3.29 6.45 3.70
CA PRO A 108 -3.47 6.85 2.30
C PRO A 108 -4.93 6.73 1.83
N PHE A 109 -5.80 6.14 2.64
CA PHE A 109 -7.23 5.98 2.39
C PHE A 109 -8.11 6.68 3.43
N SER A 110 -7.56 7.42 4.40
CA SER A 110 -8.35 8.19 5.37
C SER A 110 -9.17 9.27 4.66
N SER A 111 -8.51 10.10 3.83
CA SER A 111 -9.17 11.07 2.95
C SER A 111 -10.21 10.43 2.03
N THR A 112 -9.92 9.26 1.46
CA THR A 112 -10.83 8.56 0.55
C THR A 112 -12.01 7.93 1.28
N LEU A 113 -11.82 7.38 2.48
CA LEU A 113 -12.89 6.84 3.32
C LEU A 113 -13.77 7.95 3.89
N GLU A 114 -13.19 9.09 4.20
CA GLU A 114 -13.92 10.28 4.65
C GLU A 114 -14.74 10.88 3.52
N GLU A 115 -14.20 10.93 2.29
CA GLU A 115 -14.99 11.26 1.09
C GLU A 115 -16.08 10.23 0.80
N LEU A 116 -15.81 8.92 0.92
CA LEU A 116 -16.83 7.88 0.76
C LEU A 116 -17.93 7.95 1.83
N ALA A 117 -17.59 8.29 3.07
CA ALA A 117 -18.55 8.49 4.14
C ALA A 117 -19.46 9.70 3.86
N LYS A 118 -18.87 10.78 3.33
CA LYS A 118 -19.58 12.02 2.97
C LYS A 118 -20.51 11.81 1.77
N ASP A 119 -20.10 11.01 0.79
CA ASP A 119 -20.96 10.62 -0.33
C ASP A 119 -22.09 9.69 0.12
N ARG A 120 -21.83 8.79 1.08
CA ARG A 120 -22.88 7.94 1.69
C ARG A 120 -23.93 8.77 2.42
N GLU A 121 -23.54 9.79 3.16
CA GLU A 121 -24.46 10.70 3.86
C GLU A 121 -25.27 11.58 2.88
N ARG A 122 -24.73 11.87 1.69
CA ARG A 122 -25.46 12.61 0.64
C ARG A 122 -26.39 11.72 -0.19
N LEU A 123 -26.14 10.41 -0.24
CA LEU A 123 -26.93 9.45 -1.01
C LEU A 123 -28.01 8.75 -0.18
N LEU A 124 -27.97 8.83 1.15
CA LEU A 124 -29.07 8.43 2.04
C LEU A 124 -29.87 9.68 2.43
N PRO A 125 -31.11 9.86 1.92
CA PRO A 125 -31.96 11.00 2.27
C PRO A 125 -32.45 10.98 3.72
#